data_AF-A0A1Q3DGX9-F1
#
_entry.id   AF-A0A1Q3DGX9-F1
#
_cell.length_a   1.000
_cell.length_b   1.000
_cell.length_c   1.000
_cell.angle_alpha   90.00
_cell.angle_beta   90.00
_cell.angle_gamma   90.00
#
_symmetry.space_group_name_H-M   'P 1'
#
loop_
_entity.id
_entity.type
_entity.pdbx_description
1 polymer ?
#
loop_
_entity_poly.entity_id
_entity_poly.type
_entity_poly.pdbx_seq_one_letter_code
_entity_poly.pdbx_strand_id
1 'polypeptide(L)'
;MQAVALATALANSTLDQQGTLLGENLYPLVDALEHDNAAKVTCMLLEMDQTEVLHLLESPEALKAKVAEAMEVLRNVAQQQQGNSPTDRMASLSLTDNLVS
;
A
#
# COMPACT_ATOMS: atom_id res chain seq x y z
N MET A 1 -24.27 -0.68 18.04
CA MET A 1 -23.45 -0.34 19.23
C MET A 1 -21.93 -0.37 18.97
N GLN A 2 -21.43 -0.94 17.87
CA GLN A 2 -19.98 -0.96 17.53
C GLN A 2 -19.39 0.40 17.10
N ALA A 3 -20.14 1.23 16.36
CA ALA A 3 -19.61 2.51 15.84
C ALA A 3 -19.18 3.52 16.91
N VAL A 4 -19.85 3.54 18.08
CA VAL A 4 -19.51 4.47 19.18
C VAL A 4 -18.21 4.09 19.89
N ALA A 5 -17.92 2.78 19.99
CA ALA A 5 -16.67 2.30 20.58
C ALA A 5 -15.48 2.66 19.70
N LEU A 6 -15.65 2.55 18.38
CA LEU A 6 -14.64 2.97 17.40
C LEU A 6 -14.38 4.47 17.49
N ALA A 7 -15.41 5.33 17.45
CA ALA A 7 -15.25 6.78 17.57
C ALA A 7 -14.51 7.21 18.86
N THR A 8 -14.77 6.54 19.98
CA THR A 8 -14.12 6.84 21.27
C THR A 8 -12.70 6.30 21.35
N ALA A 9 -12.44 5.15 20.74
CA ALA A 9 -11.09 4.59 20.59
C ALA A 9 -10.25 5.46 19.63
N LEU A 10 -10.83 5.92 18.52
CA LEU A 10 -10.23 6.82 17.53
C LEU A 10 -9.84 8.16 18.19
N ALA A 11 -10.74 8.75 18.98
CA ALA A 11 -10.49 10.02 19.68
C ALA A 11 -9.39 9.95 20.76
N ASN A 12 -9.08 8.76 21.29
CA ASN A 12 -8.00 8.53 22.26
C ASN A 12 -6.74 7.93 21.64
N SER A 13 -6.78 7.56 20.37
CA SER A 13 -5.71 6.84 19.68
C SER A 13 -4.89 7.76 18.79
N THR A 14 -3.59 7.47 18.69
CA THR A 14 -2.68 8.15 17.78
C THR A 14 -3.11 7.95 16.32
N LEU A 15 -2.70 8.88 15.45
CA LEU A 15 -3.06 8.92 14.02
C LEU A 15 -2.84 7.57 13.30
N ASP A 16 -1.80 6.83 13.71
CA ASP A 16 -1.45 5.47 13.27
C ASP A 16 -2.50 4.38 13.62
N GLN A 17 -3.01 4.42 14.84
CA GLN A 17 -4.05 3.51 15.32
C GLN A 17 -5.40 3.80 14.67
N GLN A 18 -5.66 5.07 14.34
CA GLN A 18 -6.84 5.44 13.57
C GLN A 18 -6.78 4.89 12.14
N GLY A 19 -5.63 5.01 11.49
CA GLY A 19 -5.38 4.37 10.19
C GLY A 19 -5.58 2.86 10.26
N THR A 20 -5.07 2.21 11.30
CA THR A 20 -5.26 0.75 11.51
C THR A 20 -6.74 0.37 11.59
N LEU A 21 -7.56 1.09 12.36
CA LEU A 21 -8.99 0.80 12.53
C LEU A 21 -9.80 1.04 11.25
N LEU A 22 -9.49 2.09 10.49
CA LEU A 22 -10.09 2.31 9.18
C LEU A 22 -9.66 1.22 8.20
N GLY A 23 -8.39 0.80 8.28
CA GLY A 23 -7.82 -0.29 7.49
C GLY A 23 -8.55 -1.61 7.67
N GLU A 24 -8.87 -1.99 8.91
CA GLU A 24 -9.62 -3.23 9.17
C GLU A 24 -11.03 -3.22 8.57
N ASN A 25 -11.64 -2.04 8.39
CA ASN A 25 -12.94 -1.90 7.73
C ASN A 25 -12.82 -1.81 6.20
N LEU A 26 -11.73 -1.22 5.70
CA LEU A 26 -11.51 -1.01 4.27
C LEU A 26 -10.91 -2.24 3.59
N TYR A 27 -10.10 -3.02 4.31
CA TYR A 27 -9.49 -4.26 3.85
C TYR A 27 -10.48 -5.26 3.24
N PRO A 28 -11.61 -5.64 3.89
CA PRO A 28 -12.55 -6.60 3.29
C PRO A 28 -13.23 -6.08 2.01
N LEU A 29 -13.37 -4.77 1.84
CA LEU A 29 -13.91 -4.18 0.62
C LEU A 29 -12.92 -4.26 -0.55
N VAL A 30 -11.64 -4.00 -0.27
CA VAL A 30 -10.56 -4.12 -1.25
C VAL A 30 -10.26 -5.58 -1.56
N ASP A 31 -10.30 -6.46 -0.55
CA ASP A 31 -10.11 -7.91 -0.68
C ASP A 31 -11.12 -8.55 -1.64
N ALA A 32 -12.39 -8.12 -1.54
CA ALA A 32 -13.44 -8.56 -2.45
C ALA A 32 -13.22 -8.11 -3.91
N LEU A 33 -12.42 -7.06 -4.14
CA LEU A 33 -12.09 -6.55 -5.47
C LEU A 33 -10.78 -7.13 -5.99
N GLU A 34 -9.74 -7.17 -5.15
CA GLU A 34 -8.33 -7.42 -5.50
C GLU A 34 -7.62 -8.16 -4.35
N HIS A 35 -7.96 -9.43 -4.11
CA HIS A 35 -7.38 -10.25 -3.02
C HIS A 35 -5.84 -10.32 -3.04
N ASP A 36 -5.23 -10.39 -4.23
CA ASP A 36 -3.78 -10.60 -4.38
C ASP A 36 -2.95 -9.40 -3.90
N ASN A 37 -3.48 -8.18 -4.10
CA ASN A 37 -2.82 -6.92 -3.72
C ASN A 37 -3.57 -6.15 -2.62
N ALA A 38 -4.62 -6.72 -2.03
CA ALA A 38 -5.50 -6.01 -1.10
C ALA A 38 -4.76 -5.41 0.08
N ALA A 39 -3.83 -6.14 0.68
CA ALA A 39 -3.03 -5.65 1.79
C ALA A 39 -2.18 -4.42 1.39
N LYS A 40 -1.58 -4.46 0.20
CA LYS A 40 -0.66 -3.43 -0.27
C LYS A 40 -1.42 -2.19 -0.76
N VAL A 41 -2.52 -2.39 -1.48
CA VAL A 41 -3.44 -1.32 -1.91
C VAL A 41 -4.06 -0.65 -0.69
N THR A 42 -4.59 -1.43 0.26
CA THR A 42 -5.17 -0.88 1.50
C THR A 42 -4.13 -0.11 2.30
N CYS A 43 -2.90 -0.63 2.42
CA CYS A 43 -1.83 0.09 3.12
C CYS A 43 -1.49 1.43 2.43
N MET A 44 -1.40 1.46 1.11
CA MET A 44 -1.17 2.72 0.36
C MET A 44 -2.33 3.71 0.48
N LEU A 45 -3.56 3.22 0.58
CA LEU A 45 -4.74 4.06 0.83
C LEU A 45 -4.75 4.63 2.25
N LEU A 46 -4.21 3.89 3.21
CA LEU A 46 -4.08 4.33 4.60
C LEU A 46 -2.94 5.31 4.85
N GLU A 47 -2.02 5.47 3.88
CA GLU A 47 -1.04 6.56 3.90
C GLU A 47 -1.67 7.93 3.56
N MET A 48 -2.96 7.95 3.16
CA MET A 48 -3.74 9.16 2.90
C MET A 48 -4.39 9.71 4.19
N ASP A 49 -4.93 10.92 4.13
CA ASP A 49 -5.66 11.54 5.23
C ASP A 49 -6.89 10.73 5.67
N GLN A 50 -7.12 10.67 6.98
CA GLN A 50 -8.21 9.92 7.60
C GLN A 50 -9.59 10.28 7.03
N THR A 51 -9.83 11.56 6.79
CA THR A 51 -11.08 12.07 6.18
C THR A 51 -11.30 11.52 4.78
N GLU A 52 -10.22 11.33 4.02
CA GLU A 52 -10.31 10.81 2.65
C GLU A 52 -10.63 9.31 2.66
N VAL A 53 -10.00 8.55 3.56
CA VAL A 53 -10.28 7.12 3.78
C VAL A 53 -11.72 6.87 4.24
N LEU A 54 -12.24 7.71 5.15
CA LEU A 54 -13.66 7.68 5.55
C LEU A 54 -14.59 7.89 4.36
N HIS A 55 -14.29 8.87 3.52
CA HIS A 55 -15.05 9.15 2.31
C HIS A 55 -15.05 7.96 1.33
N LEU A 56 -13.93 7.23 1.22
CA LEU A 56 -13.86 6.01 0.41
C LEU A 56 -14.72 4.89 0.97
N LEU A 57 -14.83 4.79 2.31
CA LEU A 57 -15.70 3.83 2.98
C LEU A 57 -17.19 4.14 2.73
N GLU A 58 -17.53 5.43 2.63
CA GLU A 58 -18.90 5.89 2.34
C GLU A 58 -19.24 5.84 0.84
N SER A 59 -18.23 5.78 -0.04
CA SER A 59 -18.40 5.83 -1.50
C SER A 59 -17.71 4.66 -2.21
N PRO A 60 -18.45 3.58 -2.56
CA PRO A 60 -17.88 2.41 -3.23
C PRO A 60 -17.33 2.71 -4.64
N GLU A 61 -17.85 3.72 -5.32
CA GLU A 61 -17.30 4.21 -6.60
C GLU A 61 -15.92 4.86 -6.43
N ALA A 62 -15.75 5.67 -5.38
CA ALA A 62 -14.49 6.31 -5.07
C ALA A 62 -13.44 5.28 -4.65
N LEU A 63 -13.83 4.29 -3.85
CA LEU A 63 -12.98 3.15 -3.48
C LEU A 63 -12.46 2.43 -4.73
N LYS A 64 -13.33 2.07 -5.69
CA LYS A 64 -12.92 1.40 -6.93
C LYS A 64 -11.95 2.24 -7.76
N ALA A 65 -12.23 3.53 -7.93
CA ALA A 65 -11.35 4.44 -8.65
C ALA A 65 -9.96 4.51 -8.00
N LYS A 66 -9.92 4.60 -6.67
CA LYS A 66 -8.68 4.65 -5.91
C LYS A 66 -7.91 3.33 -5.89
N VAL A 67 -8.59 2.20 -5.82
CA VAL A 67 -7.97 0.87 -5.97
C VAL A 67 -7.29 0.74 -7.33
N ALA A 68 -7.93 1.23 -8.40
CA ALA A 68 -7.35 1.23 -9.73
C ALA A 68 -6.09 2.13 -9.82
N GLU A 69 -6.13 3.34 -9.26
CA GLU A 69 -4.95 4.21 -9.19
C GLU A 69 -3.82 3.57 -8.37
N ALA A 70 -4.13 3.04 -7.18
CA ALA A 70 -3.16 2.40 -6.31
C ALA A 70 -2.52 1.15 -6.95
N MET A 71 -3.29 0.38 -7.72
CA MET A 71 -2.79 -0.73 -8.54
C MET A 71 -1.78 -0.27 -9.59
N GLU A 72 -2.04 0.86 -10.25
CA GLU A 72 -1.14 1.43 -11.25
C GLU A 72 0.18 1.89 -10.60
N VAL A 73 0.08 2.54 -9.43
CA VAL A 73 1.26 2.93 -8.64
C VAL A 73 2.00 1.70 -8.13
N LEU A 74 1.31 0.69 -7.60
CA LEU A 74 1.92 -0.57 -7.15
C LEU A 74 2.64 -1.28 -8.27
N ARG A 75 2.10 -1.27 -9.49
CA ARG A 75 2.79 -1.81 -10.66
C ARG A 75 4.07 -1.05 -10.96
N ASN A 76 4.02 0.28 -10.90
CA ASN A 76 5.19 1.13 -11.11
C ASN A 76 6.26 0.94 -10.01
N VAL A 77 5.84 0.77 -8.76
CA VAL A 77 6.70 0.49 -7.59
C VAL A 77 7.25 -0.93 -7.64
N ALA A 78 6.45 -1.93 -8.00
CA ALA A 78 6.90 -3.31 -8.18
C ALA A 78 7.95 -3.43 -9.29
N GLN A 79 7.79 -2.66 -10.37
CA GLN A 79 8.80 -2.54 -11.42
C GLN A 79 10.10 -1.89 -10.92
N GLN A 80 10.03 -0.98 -9.94
CA GLN A 80 11.22 -0.41 -9.30
C GLN A 80 11.85 -1.33 -8.25
N GLN A 81 11.06 -2.11 -7.51
CA GLN A 81 11.59 -3.06 -6.51
C GLN A 81 12.27 -4.29 -7.14
N GLN A 82 11.86 -4.71 -8.35
CA GLN A 82 12.55 -5.82 -9.05
C GLN A 82 13.86 -5.40 -9.74
N GLY A 83 14.19 -4.11 -9.79
CA GLY A 83 15.40 -3.59 -10.43
C GLY A 83 16.57 -3.27 -9.49
N ASN A 84 16.40 -3.36 -8.16
CA ASN A 84 17.42 -2.88 -7.21
C ASN A 84 18.01 -4.00 -6.34
N SER A 85 18.60 -5.00 -6.98
CA SER A 85 19.63 -5.83 -6.33
C SER A 85 20.97 -5.08 -6.40
N PRO A 86 21.49 -4.49 -5.31
CA PRO A 86 22.81 -3.85 -5.30
C PRO A 86 23.97 -4.82 -5.60
N THR A 87 23.70 -6.12 -5.73
CA THR A 87 24.68 -7.17 -6.07
C THR A 87 25.04 -7.26 -7.56
N ASP A 88 24.16 -6.85 -8.50
CA ASP A 88 24.43 -7.09 -9.93
C ASP A 88 25.51 -6.16 -10.51
N ARG A 89 25.69 -4.97 -9.92
CA ARG A 89 26.72 -4.01 -10.34
C ARG A 89 28.15 -4.46 -10.02
N MET A 90 28.34 -5.42 -9.12
CA MET A 90 29.68 -5.93 -8.77
C MET A 90 30.15 -7.04 -9.73
N ALA A 91 29.24 -7.77 -10.38
CA ALA A 91 29.60 -8.86 -11.29
C ALA A 91 30.18 -8.37 -12.63
N SER A 92 29.85 -7.15 -13.06
CA SER A 92 30.29 -6.62 -14.36
C SER A 92 31.69 -5.99 -14.37
N LEU A 93 32.36 -5.89 -13.22
CA LEU A 93 33.70 -5.26 -13.09
C LEU A 93 34.84 -6.29 -12.93
N SER A 94 34.54 -7.58 -12.78
CA SER A 94 35.56 -8.62 -12.48
C SER A 94 36.07 -9.43 -13.69
N LEU A 95 35.61 -9.15 -14.91
CA LEU A 95 35.95 -9.97 -16.09
C LEU A 95 36.92 -9.33 -17.10
N THR A 96 37.53 -8.18 -16.79
CA THR A 96 38.41 -7.47 -17.74
C THR A 96 39.92 -7.60 -17.47
N ASP A 97 40.37 -8.39 -16.49
CA ASP A 97 41.80 -8.60 -16.21
C ASP A 97 42.25 -10.04 -16.53
N ASN A 98 42.19 -10.42 -17.81
CA ASN A 98 42.82 -11.66 -18.29
C ASN A 98 43.35 -11.52 -19.74
N LEU A 99 44.04 -10.43 -20.06
CA LEU A 99 44.53 -10.25 -21.45
C LEU A 99 45.86 -9.51 -21.61
N VAL A 100 46.87 -9.81 -20.80
CA VAL A 100 48.24 -9.67 -21.32
C VAL A 100 49.15 -10.79 -20.82
N SER A 101 49.68 -11.51 -21.81
CA SER A 101 50.78 -12.47 -21.71
C SER A 101 52.12 -11.78 -21.50
#